data_AF-A0A5C4S3E8-F1
#
_entry.id   AF-A0A5C4S3E8-F1
#
_cell.length_a   1.000
_cell.length_b   1.000
_cell.length_c   1.000
_cell.angle_alpha   90.00
_cell.angle_beta   90.00
_cell.angle_gamma   90.00
#
_symmetry.space_group_name_H-M   'P 1'
#
loop_
_entity.id
_entity.type
_entity.pdbx_description
1 polymer ?
#
loop_
_entity_poly.entity_id
_entity_poly.type
_entity_poly.pdbx_seq_one_letter_code
_entity_poly.pdbx_strand_id
1 'polypeptide(L)'
;MPEETPQHRLNFALVNISTDQLDINPDIYAKGKATKINAGLNFGADNERRLLKVMLTNTFFHSESEKPLPDEADNPFINITLSCVFAIDPESWDMLADTEKKQVTLPRDLAGHFASITQSTARGVLHNQTENTEFNRFMIPANNITDIIPGNVTIAFRTKD
;
A
#
# COMPACT_ATOMS: atom_id res chain seq x y z
N MET A 1 -3.01 10.53 -42.01
CA MET A 1 -3.49 11.14 -40.75
C MET A 1 -3.37 10.06 -39.70
N PRO A 2 -2.58 10.24 -38.64
CA PRO A 2 -2.61 9.29 -37.52
C PRO A 2 -3.98 9.41 -36.85
N GLU A 3 -4.66 8.29 -36.65
CA GLU A 3 -5.87 8.26 -35.83
C GLU A 3 -5.48 8.68 -34.40
N GLU A 4 -6.04 9.81 -33.93
CA GLU A 4 -5.97 10.15 -32.51
C GLU A 4 -6.80 9.12 -31.76
N THR A 5 -6.13 8.11 -31.19
CA THR A 5 -6.77 7.20 -30.25
C THR A 5 -7.21 8.05 -29.06
N PRO A 6 -8.50 8.05 -28.68
CA PRO A 6 -8.93 8.80 -27.50
C PRO A 6 -8.19 8.20 -26.30
N GLN A 7 -7.21 8.94 -25.77
CA GLN A 7 -6.50 8.53 -24.57
C GLN A 7 -7.44 8.73 -23.39
N HIS A 8 -8.29 7.73 -23.12
CA HIS A 8 -9.24 7.78 -22.02
C HIS A 8 -8.45 7.95 -20.72
N ARG A 9 -8.66 9.09 -20.05
CA ARG A 9 -8.03 9.38 -18.77
C ARG A 9 -8.79 8.63 -17.70
N LEU A 10 -8.07 7.83 -16.93
CA LEU A 10 -8.62 7.17 -15.75
C LEU A 10 -8.88 8.23 -14.67
N ASN A 11 -10.14 8.37 -14.24
CA ASN A 11 -10.51 9.29 -13.17
C ASN A 11 -10.80 8.53 -11.87
N PHE A 12 -10.23 9.06 -10.80
CA PHE A 12 -10.41 8.53 -9.46
C PHE A 12 -10.30 9.64 -8.42
N ALA A 13 -10.79 9.37 -7.21
CA ALA A 13 -10.64 10.24 -6.05
C ALA A 13 -10.24 9.42 -4.83
N LEU A 14 -9.30 9.93 -4.01
CA LEU A 14 -9.04 9.39 -2.68
C LEU A 14 -10.19 9.78 -1.76
N VAL A 15 -10.99 8.80 -1.33
CA VAL A 15 -12.23 9.03 -0.56
C VAL A 15 -12.14 8.58 0.89
N ASN A 16 -11.11 7.81 1.25
CA ASN A 16 -10.87 7.40 2.63
C ASN A 16 -9.38 7.12 2.89
N ILE A 17 -8.92 7.50 4.07
CA ILE A 17 -7.62 7.14 4.63
C ILE A 17 -7.90 6.53 6.02
N SER A 18 -7.33 5.37 6.29
CA SER A 18 -7.49 4.67 7.56
C SER A 18 -6.14 4.15 8.06
N THR A 19 -5.87 4.34 9.35
CA THR A 19 -4.79 3.61 10.05
C THR A 19 -5.42 2.34 10.59
N ASP A 20 -5.26 1.24 9.86
CA ASP A 20 -5.88 -0.04 10.20
C ASP A 20 -5.14 -0.71 11.37
N GLN A 21 -3.83 -0.48 11.50
CA GLN A 21 -3.01 -0.93 12.62
C GLN A 21 -1.84 0.03 12.86
N LEU A 22 -1.52 0.30 14.12
CA LEU A 22 -0.30 0.97 14.54
C LEU A 22 0.14 0.43 15.90
N ASP A 23 1.21 -0.35 15.89
CA ASP A 23 1.86 -0.86 17.10
C ASP A 23 3.27 -0.32 17.18
N ILE A 24 3.62 0.28 18.32
CA ILE A 24 4.97 0.72 18.65
C ILE A 24 5.33 0.02 19.96
N ASN A 25 6.36 -0.82 19.93
CA ASN A 25 6.80 -1.58 21.08
C ASN A 25 8.23 -1.17 21.51
N PRO A 26 8.36 -0.30 22.52
CA PRO A 26 9.67 0.14 23.00
C PRO A 26 10.53 -0.96 23.61
N ASP A 27 9.92 -2.01 24.15
CA ASP A 27 10.65 -3.11 24.82
C ASP A 27 11.44 -3.97 23.82
N ILE A 28 10.98 -4.02 22.56
CA ILE A 28 11.68 -4.70 21.46
C ILE A 28 12.81 -3.82 20.90
N TYR A 29 12.66 -2.49 20.98
CA TYR A 29 13.61 -1.57 20.39
C TYR A 29 14.94 -1.55 21.15
N ALA A 30 16.02 -1.87 20.44
CA ALA A 30 17.38 -1.84 20.96
C ALA A 30 18.21 -0.74 20.28
N LYS A 31 18.55 0.29 21.05
CA LYS A 31 19.36 1.41 20.57
C LYS A 31 20.72 0.94 20.04
N GLY A 32 21.07 1.40 18.85
CA GLY A 32 22.36 1.12 18.19
C GLY A 32 22.39 -0.17 17.35
N LYS A 33 21.35 -1.00 17.38
CA LYS A 33 21.25 -2.16 16.47
C LYS A 33 20.84 -1.73 15.07
N ALA A 34 21.33 -2.45 14.06
CA ALA A 34 20.91 -2.24 12.68
C ALA A 34 19.38 -2.41 12.56
N THR A 35 18.74 -1.50 11.84
CA THR A 35 17.29 -1.47 11.65
C THR A 35 16.97 -1.67 10.18
N LYS A 36 15.96 -2.47 9.92
CA LYS A 36 15.41 -2.68 8.59
C LYS A 36 13.92 -2.40 8.56
N ILE A 37 13.41 -2.27 7.34
CA ILE A 37 12.01 -2.09 7.04
C ILE A 37 11.58 -3.10 5.97
N ASN A 38 10.46 -3.77 6.21
CA ASN A 38 9.74 -4.53 5.19
C ASN A 38 8.49 -3.75 4.77
N ALA A 39 8.07 -3.95 3.52
CA ALA A 39 6.84 -3.40 2.97
C ALA A 39 5.98 -4.54 2.41
N GLY A 40 4.75 -4.65 2.88
CA GLY A 40 3.72 -5.53 2.34
C GLY A 40 2.64 -4.70 1.68
N LEU A 41 2.22 -5.09 0.47
CA LEU A 41 1.21 -4.37 -0.31
C LEU A 41 0.09 -5.33 -0.68
N ASN A 42 -1.14 -4.93 -0.38
CA ASN A 42 -2.35 -5.69 -0.70
C ASN A 42 -3.39 -4.78 -1.33
N PHE A 43 -4.24 -5.37 -2.16
CA PHE A 43 -5.31 -4.67 -2.85
C PHE A 43 -6.66 -5.34 -2.60
N GLY A 44 -7.72 -4.54 -2.58
CA GLY A 44 -9.10 -5.00 -2.47
C GLY A 44 -10.01 -4.21 -3.39
N ALA A 45 -11.09 -4.82 -3.86
CA ALA A 45 -12.04 -4.21 -4.77
C ALA A 45 -13.48 -4.46 -4.33
N ASP A 46 -14.31 -3.42 -4.43
CA ASP A 46 -15.76 -3.47 -4.24
C ASP A 46 -16.43 -3.06 -5.55
N ASN A 47 -17.05 -4.01 -6.22
CA ASN A 47 -17.67 -3.78 -7.53
C ASN A 47 -18.97 -2.99 -7.45
N GLU A 48 -19.76 -3.16 -6.38
CA GLU A 48 -21.03 -2.43 -6.21
C GLU A 48 -20.77 -0.93 -6.05
N ARG A 49 -19.71 -0.60 -5.30
CA ARG A 49 -19.36 0.78 -4.96
C ARG A 49 -18.23 1.36 -5.84
N ARG A 50 -17.62 0.55 -6.71
CA ARG A 50 -16.48 0.90 -7.57
C ARG A 50 -15.32 1.48 -6.77
N LEU A 51 -15.00 0.80 -5.67
CA LEU A 51 -13.93 1.20 -4.76
C LEU A 51 -12.73 0.29 -4.93
N LEU A 52 -11.56 0.91 -5.00
CA LEU A 52 -10.27 0.25 -4.88
C LEU A 52 -9.67 0.56 -3.52
N LYS A 53 -9.40 -0.45 -2.70
CA LYS A 53 -8.65 -0.33 -1.45
C LYS A 53 -7.20 -0.75 -1.70
N VAL A 54 -6.25 0.09 -1.30
CA VAL A 54 -4.83 -0.24 -1.24
C VAL A 54 -4.41 -0.25 0.23
N MET A 55 -3.83 -1.36 0.66
CA MET A 55 -3.32 -1.58 2.02
C MET A 55 -1.80 -1.68 1.94
N LEU A 56 -1.10 -0.83 2.69
CA LEU A 56 0.34 -0.87 2.84
C LEU A 56 0.67 -1.16 4.30
N THR A 57 1.42 -2.23 4.52
CA THR A 57 2.00 -2.58 5.81
C THR A 57 3.50 -2.28 5.78
N ASN A 58 3.99 -1.52 6.75
CA ASN A 58 5.40 -1.31 6.99
C ASN A 58 5.79 -1.82 8.36
N THR A 59 6.86 -2.61 8.40
CA THR A 59 7.30 -3.33 9.58
C THR A 59 8.78 -3.04 9.82
N PHE A 60 9.10 -2.43 10.96
CA PHE A 60 10.47 -2.12 11.36
C PHE A 60 10.95 -3.11 12.42
N PHE A 61 12.13 -3.67 12.18
CA PHE A 61 12.72 -4.72 13.01
C PHE A 61 14.24 -4.63 13.00
N HIS A 62 14.89 -5.32 13.94
CA HIS A 62 16.34 -5.38 14.03
C HIS A 62 16.89 -6.54 13.21
N SER A 63 17.92 -6.30 12.41
CA SER A 63 18.58 -7.32 11.59
C SER A 63 19.98 -6.86 11.20
N GLU A 64 20.98 -7.66 11.51
CA GLU A 64 22.39 -7.41 11.18
C GLU A 64 22.79 -8.03 9.82
N SER A 65 21.99 -8.98 9.32
CA SER A 65 22.22 -9.61 8.00
C SER A 65 21.82 -8.67 6.87
N GLU A 66 22.27 -8.87 5.63
CA GLU A 66 21.72 -8.11 4.48
C GLU A 66 20.34 -8.61 4.04
N LYS A 67 20.09 -9.91 4.18
CA LYS A 67 18.78 -10.53 4.01
C LYS A 67 18.25 -10.94 5.38
N PRO A 68 17.11 -10.39 5.85
CA PRO A 68 16.51 -10.79 7.11
C PRO A 68 16.24 -12.29 7.15
N LEU A 69 16.47 -12.93 8.30
CA LEU A 69 15.89 -14.25 8.54
C LEU A 69 14.39 -14.09 8.84
N PRO A 70 13.53 -15.08 8.50
CA PRO A 70 12.08 -14.96 8.67
C PRO A 70 11.66 -14.60 10.11
N ASP A 71 12.35 -15.17 11.10
CA ASP A 71 12.13 -14.98 12.54
C ASP A 71 12.53 -13.59 13.05
N GLU A 72 13.44 -12.88 12.38
CA GLU A 72 13.79 -11.50 12.75
C GLU A 72 12.64 -10.52 12.44
N ALA A 73 11.85 -10.79 11.40
CA ALA A 73 10.71 -9.97 11.02
C ALA A 73 9.46 -10.20 11.88
N ASP A 74 9.39 -11.33 12.59
CA ASP A 74 8.25 -11.72 13.45
C ASP A 74 8.21 -10.95 14.78
N ASN A 75 9.28 -10.21 15.12
CA ASN A 75 9.34 -9.39 16.34
C ASN A 75 9.64 -7.90 16.04
N PRO A 76 8.70 -7.19 15.38
CA PRO A 76 8.92 -5.79 15.01
C PRO A 76 8.68 -4.84 16.18
N PHE A 77 9.44 -3.74 16.21
CA PHE A 77 9.25 -2.68 17.18
C PHE A 77 8.34 -1.55 16.67
N ILE A 78 8.12 -1.46 15.35
CA ILE A 78 7.04 -0.66 14.75
C ILE A 78 6.35 -1.52 13.70
N ASN A 79 5.03 -1.63 13.79
CA ASN A 79 4.19 -2.16 12.73
C ASN A 79 3.07 -1.18 12.42
N ILE A 80 2.99 -0.72 11.18
CA ILE A 80 1.93 0.18 10.72
C ILE A 80 1.27 -0.39 9.48
N THR A 81 -0.06 -0.49 9.51
CA THR A 81 -0.87 -0.82 8.33
C THR A 81 -1.78 0.36 8.06
N LEU A 82 -1.61 0.96 6.88
CA LEU A 82 -2.44 2.05 6.40
C LEU A 82 -3.20 1.62 5.16
N SER A 83 -4.42 2.11 5.04
CA SER A 83 -5.28 1.91 3.89
C SER A 83 -5.73 3.21 3.27
N CYS A 84 -5.66 3.27 1.95
CA CYS A 84 -6.31 4.30 1.15
C CYS A 84 -7.42 3.66 0.31
N VAL A 85 -8.58 4.30 0.25
CA VAL A 85 -9.69 3.88 -0.61
C VAL A 85 -9.90 4.92 -1.70
N PHE A 86 -9.90 4.46 -2.94
CA PHE A 86 -10.10 5.26 -4.13
C PHE A 86 -11.46 4.93 -4.73
N ALA A 87 -12.30 5.94 -4.94
CA ALA A 87 -13.48 5.83 -5.78
C ALA A 87 -13.07 6.03 -7.23
N ILE A 88 -13.46 5.10 -8.09
CA ILE A 88 -13.18 5.14 -9.52
C ILE A 88 -14.49 5.45 -10.23
N ASP A 89 -14.43 6.36 -11.21
CA ASP A 89 -15.63 6.72 -11.97
C ASP A 89 -16.15 5.52 -12.80
N PRO A 90 -17.44 5.53 -13.20
CA PRO A 90 -18.05 4.42 -13.93
C PRO A 90 -17.26 3.98 -15.18
N GLU A 91 -16.85 4.91 -16.03
CA GLU A 91 -16.20 4.60 -17.30
C GLU A 91 -14.82 3.99 -17.06
N SER A 92 -14.07 4.58 -16.14
CA SER A 92 -12.76 4.07 -15.72
C SER A 92 -12.85 2.69 -15.08
N TRP A 93 -13.89 2.42 -14.30
CA TRP A 93 -14.08 1.11 -13.67
C TRP A 93 -14.35 0.03 -14.71
N ASP A 94 -15.23 0.32 -15.68
CA ASP A 94 -15.61 -0.62 -16.73
C ASP A 94 -14.42 -0.97 -17.65
N MET A 95 -13.40 -0.11 -17.74
CA MET A 95 -12.14 -0.41 -18.42
C MET A 95 -11.25 -1.43 -17.68
N LEU A 96 -11.41 -1.56 -16.36
CA LEU A 96 -10.57 -2.41 -15.51
C LEU A 96 -11.28 -3.68 -15.05
N ALA A 97 -12.61 -3.62 -14.95
CA ALA A 97 -13.45 -4.68 -14.42
C ALA A 97 -13.81 -5.72 -15.48
N ASP A 98 -13.67 -6.99 -15.12
CA ASP A 98 -14.20 -8.13 -15.85
C ASP A 98 -15.36 -8.71 -15.03
N THR A 99 -16.59 -8.36 -15.42
CA THR A 99 -17.80 -8.74 -14.70
C THR A 99 -18.10 -10.24 -14.81
N GLU A 100 -17.72 -10.88 -15.93
CA GLU A 100 -17.86 -12.33 -16.12
C GLU A 100 -16.95 -13.09 -15.18
N LYS A 101 -15.69 -12.64 -15.05
CA LYS A 101 -14.69 -13.24 -14.14
C LYS A 101 -14.78 -12.71 -12.70
N LYS A 102 -15.68 -11.77 -12.43
CA LYS A 102 -15.88 -11.12 -11.11
C LYS A 102 -14.56 -10.59 -10.52
N GLN A 103 -13.79 -9.89 -11.32
CA GLN A 103 -12.50 -9.34 -10.91
C GLN A 103 -12.24 -7.97 -11.53
N VAL A 104 -11.30 -7.24 -10.96
CA VAL A 104 -10.71 -6.04 -11.57
C VAL A 104 -9.22 -6.28 -11.79
N THR A 105 -8.69 -5.83 -12.93
CA THR A 105 -7.26 -5.94 -13.26
C THR A 105 -6.66 -4.55 -13.38
N LEU A 106 -5.70 -4.25 -12.52
CA LEU A 106 -4.91 -3.03 -12.59
C LEU A 106 -3.64 -3.28 -13.41
N PRO A 107 -3.37 -2.49 -14.45
CA PRO A 107 -2.04 -2.43 -15.04
C PRO A 107 -0.99 -2.12 -13.96
N ARG A 108 0.20 -2.72 -14.07
CA ARG A 108 1.28 -2.56 -13.08
C ARG A 108 1.53 -1.10 -12.68
N ASP A 109 1.62 -0.20 -13.65
CA ASP A 109 1.94 1.21 -13.39
C ASP A 109 0.80 1.94 -12.67
N LEU A 110 -0.45 1.57 -12.96
CA LEU A 110 -1.61 2.11 -12.25
C LEU A 110 -1.65 1.61 -10.80
N ALA A 111 -1.40 0.31 -10.58
CA ALA A 111 -1.27 -0.25 -9.24
C ALA A 111 -0.13 0.43 -8.46
N GLY A 112 1.01 0.68 -9.12
CA GLY A 112 2.14 1.42 -8.57
C GLY A 112 1.78 2.86 -8.19
N HIS A 113 0.97 3.53 -9.02
CA HIS A 113 0.50 4.89 -8.72
C HIS A 113 -0.35 4.94 -7.44
N PHE A 114 -1.35 4.07 -7.30
CA PHE A 114 -2.16 3.99 -6.08
C PHE A 114 -1.33 3.58 -4.85
N ALA A 115 -0.39 2.65 -5.02
CA ALA A 115 0.55 2.26 -3.97
C ALA A 115 1.44 3.42 -3.52
N SER A 116 1.92 4.25 -4.45
CA SER A 116 2.77 5.43 -4.15
C SER A 116 2.02 6.49 -3.34
N ILE A 117 0.75 6.75 -3.69
CA ILE A 117 -0.13 7.64 -2.90
C ILE A 117 -0.29 7.09 -1.48
N THR A 118 -0.55 5.79 -1.36
CA THR A 118 -0.72 5.11 -0.06
C THR A 118 0.56 5.15 0.77
N GLN A 119 1.72 4.91 0.15
CA GLN A 119 3.04 5.01 0.81
C GLN A 119 3.36 6.42 1.30
N SER A 120 3.06 7.44 0.50
CA SER A 120 3.24 8.84 0.89
C SER A 120 2.34 9.22 2.05
N THR A 121 1.11 8.72 2.05
CA THR A 121 0.14 8.92 3.14
C THR A 121 0.62 8.22 4.42
N ALA A 122 1.07 6.97 4.31
CA ALA A 122 1.58 6.19 5.44
C ALA A 122 2.80 6.87 6.09
N ARG A 123 3.69 7.47 5.28
CA ARG A 123 4.82 8.25 5.78
C ARG A 123 4.37 9.44 6.62
N GLY A 124 3.38 10.20 6.15
CA GLY A 124 2.83 11.33 6.88
C GLY A 124 2.18 10.91 8.21
N VAL A 125 1.40 9.82 8.18
CA VAL A 125 0.77 9.27 9.39
C VAL A 125 1.82 8.79 10.39
N LEU A 126 2.81 8.01 9.96
CA LEU A 126 3.87 7.53 10.85
C LEU A 126 4.64 8.71 11.48
N HIS A 127 4.98 9.72 10.68
CA HIS A 127 5.66 10.92 11.17
C HIS A 127 4.83 11.65 12.24
N ASN A 128 3.53 11.86 12.01
CA ASN A 128 2.68 12.54 12.97
C ASN A 128 2.48 11.71 14.26
N GLN A 129 2.26 10.40 14.13
CA GLN A 129 2.01 9.51 15.28
C GLN A 129 3.23 9.30 16.17
N THR A 130 4.43 9.45 15.60
CA THR A 130 5.69 9.33 16.33
C THR A 130 6.31 10.68 16.71
N GLU A 131 5.64 11.79 16.42
CA GLU A 131 6.14 13.14 16.68
C GLU A 131 6.49 13.30 18.17
N ASN A 132 7.61 13.96 18.45
CA ASN A 132 8.15 14.13 19.81
C ASN A 132 8.56 12.81 20.53
N THR A 133 8.71 11.70 19.81
CA THR A 133 9.26 10.44 20.34
C THR A 133 10.58 10.09 19.67
N GLU A 134 11.36 9.19 20.28
CA GLU A 134 12.58 8.68 19.64
C GLU A 134 12.32 7.85 18.38
N PHE A 135 11.08 7.39 18.18
CA PHE A 135 10.67 6.61 17.02
C PHE A 135 10.46 7.46 15.77
N ASN A 136 10.39 8.79 15.89
CA ASN A 136 10.23 9.68 14.74
C ASN A 136 11.38 9.60 13.73
N ARG A 137 12.56 9.08 14.15
CA ARG A 137 13.69 8.83 13.23
C ARG A 137 13.41 7.71 12.21
N PHE A 138 12.44 6.83 12.47
CA PHE A 138 12.12 5.71 11.60
C PHE A 138 11.14 6.16 10.53
N MET A 139 11.65 6.27 9.30
CA MET A 139 10.90 6.77 8.16
C MET A 139 10.62 5.66 7.16
N ILE A 140 9.42 5.68 6.57
CA ILE A 140 9.13 4.89 5.38
C ILE A 140 9.92 5.50 4.20
N PRO A 141 10.80 4.74 3.53
CA PRO A 141 11.68 5.26 2.48
C PRO A 141 10.88 5.79 1.28
N ALA A 142 11.54 6.62 0.46
CA ALA A 142 10.99 7.17 -0.79
C ALA A 142 11.38 6.34 -2.03
N ASN A 143 11.64 5.05 -1.84
CA ASN A 143 11.92 4.14 -2.94
C ASN A 143 10.65 3.90 -3.80
N ASN A 144 10.86 3.46 -5.03
CA ASN A 144 9.76 3.16 -5.92
C ASN A 144 9.00 1.91 -5.46
N ILE A 145 7.83 2.09 -4.84
CA ILE A 145 6.99 0.98 -4.38
C ILE A 145 6.49 0.10 -5.54
N THR A 146 6.55 0.58 -6.78
CA THR A 146 6.22 -0.23 -7.97
C THR A 146 7.21 -1.40 -8.14
N ASP A 147 8.40 -1.33 -7.55
CA ASP A 147 9.42 -2.38 -7.66
C ASP A 147 9.01 -3.67 -6.94
N ILE A 148 8.12 -3.59 -5.93
CA ILE A 148 7.58 -4.77 -5.25
C ILE A 148 6.33 -5.35 -5.96
N ILE A 149 5.84 -4.70 -7.02
CA ILE A 149 4.71 -5.16 -7.81
C ILE A 149 5.25 -5.91 -9.04
N PRO A 150 5.13 -7.25 -9.12
CA PRO A 150 5.77 -8.06 -10.17
C PRO A 150 5.09 -7.93 -11.54
N GLY A 151 3.87 -7.40 -11.61
CA GLY A 151 3.09 -7.32 -12.84
C GLY A 151 1.73 -6.66 -12.63
N ASN A 152 0.76 -7.01 -13.47
CA ASN A 152 -0.62 -6.56 -13.28
C ASN A 152 -1.20 -7.16 -12.00
N VAL A 153 -2.06 -6.40 -11.32
CA VAL A 153 -2.71 -6.83 -10.09
C VAL A 153 -4.15 -7.21 -10.41
N THR A 154 -4.48 -8.49 -10.28
CA THR A 154 -5.84 -8.99 -10.42
C THR A 154 -6.46 -9.18 -9.05
N ILE A 155 -7.63 -8.57 -8.84
CA ILE A 155 -8.33 -8.54 -7.55
C ILE A 155 -9.71 -9.13 -7.78
N ALA A 156 -10.01 -10.25 -7.14
CA ALA A 156 -11.37 -10.81 -7.14
C ALA A 156 -12.30 -9.88 -6.33
N PHE A 157 -13.53 -9.70 -6.80
CA PHE A 157 -14.54 -8.99 -6.04
C PHE A 157 -14.89 -9.79 -4.79
N ARG A 158 -14.98 -9.11 -3.64
CA ARG A 158 -15.50 -9.76 -2.42
C ARG A 158 -16.93 -10.22 -2.68
N THR A 159 -17.17 -11.52 -2.62
CA THR A 159 -18.50 -12.09 -2.45
C THR A 159 -18.92 -11.86 -1.00
N LYS A 160 -20.10 -11.29 -0.76
CA LYS A 160 -20.74 -11.38 0.56
C LYS A 160 -21.05 -12.86 0.78
N ASP A 161 -20.39 -13.48 1.75
CA ASP A 161 -20.89 -14.68 2.42
C ASP A 161 -22.08 -14.30 3.32
#